data_AF-A0A843DM91-F1
#
_entry.id   AF-A0A843DM91-F1
#
_cell.length_a   1.000
_cell.length_b   1.000
_cell.length_c   1.000
_cell.angle_alpha   90.00
_cell.angle_beta   90.00
_cell.angle_gamma   90.00
#
_symmetry.space_group_name_H-M   'P 1'
#
loop_
_entity.id
_entity.type
_entity.pdbx_description
1 polymer ?
#
loop_
_entity_poly.entity_id
_entity_poly.type
_entity_poly.pdbx_seq_one_letter_code
_entity_poly.pdbx_strand_id
1 'polypeptide(L)'
;MTLEKICEIINLPQEVTKEVLTYANENKSVFDEELQKRLAVRDSWDDVVKELQEKIGEDVFGFGILAEMLAIACKAYDKYTELGIDDSVFIRTMEFCTRFINDHKKVHGYYAFTWAWWFVRQLAMQEFRIGELEFEFVEAKERFISIHIPGDVDFAPEKVQKTFEEYRSFLKKYFPEWVGAEWRCESWMLSPALEQLLDKNSNVLQFNHLF
;
A
#
# COMPACT_ATOMS: atom_id res chain seq x y z
N MET A 1 11.53 14.03 3.72
CA MET A 1 10.65 13.56 4.83
C MET A 1 11.52 12.89 5.90
N THR A 2 11.24 13.03 7.21
CA THR A 2 11.93 12.25 8.26
C THR A 2 11.11 11.04 8.70
N LEU A 3 11.74 10.07 9.36
CA LEU A 3 11.07 8.86 9.87
C LEU A 3 10.02 9.20 10.93
N GLU A 4 10.32 10.14 11.83
CA GLU A 4 9.36 10.63 12.82
C GLU A 4 8.15 11.26 12.13
N LYS A 5 8.39 12.06 11.10
CA LYS A 5 7.32 12.78 10.41
C LYS A 5 6.41 11.82 9.65
N ILE A 6 6.96 10.80 8.98
CA ILE A 6 6.11 9.81 8.30
C ILE A 6 5.26 9.02 9.30
N CYS A 7 5.82 8.62 10.45
CA CYS A 7 5.05 7.94 11.50
C CYS A 7 3.89 8.80 12.01
N GLU A 8 4.12 10.10 12.18
CA GLU A 8 3.08 11.06 12.59
C GLU A 8 1.96 11.18 11.54
N ILE A 9 2.30 11.48 10.29
CA ILE A 9 1.28 11.79 9.25
C ILE A 9 0.44 10.58 8.84
N ILE A 10 1.00 9.36 8.95
CA ILE A 10 0.23 8.12 8.69
C ILE A 10 -0.55 7.64 9.93
N ASN A 11 -0.51 8.39 11.03
CA ASN A 11 -1.17 8.06 12.29
C ASN A 11 -0.73 6.70 12.88
N LEU A 12 0.57 6.40 12.81
CA LEU A 12 1.13 5.16 13.36
C LEU A 12 0.92 5.12 14.89
N PRO A 13 0.45 4.00 15.49
CA PRO A 13 0.22 3.93 16.92
C PRO A 13 1.47 4.30 17.73
N GLN A 14 1.32 5.07 18.81
CA GLN A 14 2.46 5.60 19.58
C GLN A 14 3.43 4.51 20.08
N GLU A 15 2.90 3.37 20.52
CA GLU A 15 3.70 2.21 20.93
C GLU A 15 4.57 1.70 19.78
N VAL A 16 4.01 1.57 18.58
CA VAL A 16 4.73 1.11 17.39
C VAL A 16 5.74 2.15 16.91
N THR A 17 5.35 3.43 16.89
CA THR A 17 6.25 4.54 16.55
C THR A 17 7.50 4.54 17.45
N LYS A 18 7.34 4.28 18.75
CA LYS A 18 8.47 4.18 19.67
C LYS A 18 9.43 3.05 19.28
N GLU A 19 8.91 1.86 18.96
CA GLU A 19 9.74 0.71 18.57
C GLU A 19 10.46 0.97 17.24
N VAL A 20 9.76 1.52 16.24
CA VAL A 20 10.33 1.90 14.94
C VAL A 20 11.48 2.89 15.09
N LEU A 21 11.28 3.95 15.88
CA LEU A 21 12.31 4.97 16.12
C LEU A 21 13.46 4.43 16.98
N THR A 22 13.18 3.53 17.92
CA THR A 22 14.23 2.89 18.73
C THR A 22 15.13 2.05 17.83
N TYR A 23 14.54 1.20 16.98
CA TYR A 23 15.28 0.41 16.00
C TYR A 23 16.16 1.28 15.10
N ALA A 24 15.60 2.34 14.51
CA ALA A 24 16.31 3.22 13.59
C ALA A 24 17.46 4.01 14.24
N ASN A 25 17.39 4.27 15.55
CA ASN A 25 18.45 4.94 16.30
C ASN A 25 19.58 3.97 16.73
N GLU A 26 19.24 2.71 17.00
CA GLU A 26 20.19 1.71 17.48
C GLU A 26 20.91 0.98 16.33
N ASN A 27 20.33 0.98 15.14
CA ASN A 27 20.83 0.23 13.98
C ASN A 27 21.22 1.16 12.83
N LYS A 28 22.25 0.76 12.09
CA LYS A 28 22.50 1.35 10.78
C LYS A 28 21.55 0.72 9.78
N SER A 29 20.96 1.54 8.90
CA SER A 29 20.06 1.03 7.88
C SER A 29 20.73 -0.07 7.05
N VAL A 30 20.03 -1.19 6.90
CA VAL A 30 20.48 -2.32 6.09
C VAL A 30 20.10 -2.18 4.62
N PHE A 31 19.33 -1.14 4.28
CA PHE A 31 18.92 -0.83 2.91
C PHE A 31 20.00 -0.05 2.17
N ASP A 32 20.73 -0.75 1.31
CA ASP A 32 21.81 -0.23 0.48
C ASP A 32 21.36 0.12 -0.96
N GLU A 33 22.29 0.65 -1.76
CA GLU A 33 22.03 1.01 -3.16
C GLU A 33 21.65 -0.20 -4.04
N GLU A 34 22.08 -1.41 -3.68
CA GLU A 34 21.78 -2.63 -4.43
C GLU A 34 20.32 -3.03 -4.21
N LEU A 35 19.87 -3.06 -2.95
CA LEU A 35 18.47 -3.26 -2.61
C LEU A 35 17.58 -2.18 -3.22
N GLN A 36 18.05 -0.92 -3.28
CA GLN A 36 17.32 0.16 -3.94
C GLN A 36 17.14 -0.07 -5.44
N LYS A 37 18.16 -0.55 -6.15
CA LYS A 37 18.04 -0.88 -7.59
C LYS A 37 17.07 -2.03 -7.82
N ARG A 38 17.13 -3.05 -6.97
CA ARG A 38 16.24 -4.22 -7.04
C ARG A 38 14.79 -3.86 -6.72
N LEU A 39 14.54 -2.94 -5.80
CA LEU A 39 13.18 -2.46 -5.53
C LEU A 39 12.47 -1.90 -6.77
N ALA A 40 13.21 -1.39 -7.77
CA ALA A 40 12.64 -0.95 -9.05
C ALA A 40 12.24 -2.10 -10.00
N VAL A 41 12.59 -3.35 -9.67
CA VAL A 41 12.33 -4.56 -10.46
C VAL A 41 11.33 -5.44 -9.72
N ARG A 42 10.08 -5.47 -10.21
CA ARG A 42 8.95 -6.19 -9.62
C ARG A 42 9.28 -7.65 -9.26
N ASP A 43 9.92 -8.38 -10.15
CA ASP A 43 10.24 -9.81 -9.96
C ASP A 43 11.24 -10.06 -8.82
N SER A 44 11.91 -9.03 -8.31
CA SER A 44 12.88 -9.16 -7.23
C SER A 44 12.34 -8.76 -5.85
N TRP A 45 11.09 -8.33 -5.75
CA TRP A 45 10.51 -7.82 -4.51
C TRP A 45 10.51 -8.84 -3.36
N ASP A 46 10.17 -10.10 -3.64
CA ASP A 46 10.19 -11.16 -2.63
C ASP A 46 11.62 -11.37 -2.10
N ASP A 47 12.62 -11.37 -2.99
CA ASP A 47 14.02 -11.48 -2.61
C ASP A 47 14.53 -10.24 -1.84
N VAL A 48 14.04 -9.04 -2.18
CA VAL A 48 14.37 -7.80 -1.46
C VAL A 48 13.83 -7.87 -0.03
N VAL A 49 12.57 -8.28 0.15
CA VAL A 49 11.97 -8.42 1.49
C VAL A 49 12.69 -9.49 2.29
N LYS A 50 12.98 -10.63 1.68
CA LYS A 50 13.72 -11.72 2.32
C LYS A 50 15.11 -11.28 2.77
N GLU A 51 15.86 -10.60 1.91
CA GLU A 51 17.20 -10.11 2.25
C GLU A 51 17.17 -9.04 3.34
N LEU A 52 16.16 -8.14 3.33
CA LEU A 52 15.95 -7.20 4.43
C LEU A 52 15.74 -7.97 5.75
N GLN A 53 14.84 -8.96 5.77
CA GLN A 53 14.58 -9.78 6.96
C GLN A 53 15.84 -10.50 7.45
N GLU A 54 16.63 -11.08 6.53
CA GLU A 54 17.89 -11.76 6.85
C GLU A 54 18.94 -10.80 7.44
N LYS A 55 19.07 -9.59 6.88
CA LYS A 55 19.99 -8.56 7.38
C LYS A 55 19.54 -7.97 8.74
N ILE A 56 18.24 -7.86 8.97
CA ILE A 56 17.66 -7.37 10.23
C ILE A 56 17.84 -8.41 11.35
N GLY A 57 17.65 -9.69 11.04
CA GLY A 57 17.72 -10.78 12.02
C GLY A 57 16.40 -11.00 12.76
N GLU A 58 16.45 -11.18 14.08
CA GLU A 58 15.26 -11.45 14.89
C GLU A 58 14.36 -10.20 15.00
N ASP A 59 13.20 -10.25 14.36
CA ASP A 59 12.21 -9.17 14.36
C ASP A 59 10.80 -9.74 14.55
N VAL A 60 10.54 -10.25 15.75
CA VAL A 60 9.32 -11.02 16.09
C VAL A 60 8.03 -10.26 15.75
N PHE A 61 8.02 -8.94 15.92
CA PHE A 61 6.85 -8.09 15.67
C PHE A 61 6.91 -7.33 14.34
N GLY A 62 8.00 -7.46 13.57
CA GLY A 62 8.16 -6.80 12.28
C GLY A 62 8.41 -5.29 12.36
N PHE A 63 8.86 -4.76 13.50
CA PHE A 63 9.09 -3.32 13.67
C PHE A 63 10.42 -2.86 13.09
N GLY A 64 11.43 -3.74 13.04
CA GLY A 64 12.68 -3.48 12.35
C GLY A 64 12.47 -3.35 10.84
N ILE A 65 11.75 -4.30 10.23
CA ILE A 65 11.45 -4.22 8.80
C ILE A 65 10.51 -3.06 8.47
N LEU A 66 9.56 -2.75 9.35
CA LEU A 66 8.73 -1.55 9.19
C LEU A 66 9.58 -0.27 9.21
N ALA A 67 10.56 -0.16 10.11
CA ALA A 67 11.44 1.00 10.19
C ALA A 67 12.26 1.18 8.90
N GLU A 68 12.87 0.12 8.38
CA GLU A 68 13.60 0.14 7.10
C GLU A 68 12.67 0.56 5.95
N MET A 69 11.49 -0.06 5.86
CA MET A 69 10.53 0.22 4.79
C MET A 69 9.96 1.65 4.87
N LEU A 70 9.70 2.19 6.06
CA LEU A 70 9.27 3.58 6.22
C LEU A 70 10.40 4.57 5.89
N ALA A 71 11.65 4.23 6.19
CA ALA A 71 12.80 5.04 5.74
C ALA A 71 12.92 5.03 4.20
N ILE A 72 12.59 3.91 3.54
CA ILE A 72 12.48 3.85 2.07
C ILE A 72 11.31 4.71 1.59
N ALA A 73 10.16 4.68 2.26
CA ALA A 73 9.02 5.54 1.92
C ALA A 73 9.37 7.03 2.04
N CYS A 74 10.20 7.42 3.02
CA CYS A 74 10.72 8.78 3.11
C CYS A 74 11.53 9.20 1.88
N LYS A 75 12.31 8.29 1.28
CA LYS A 75 13.02 8.52 0.01
C LYS A 75 12.06 8.53 -1.18
N ALA A 76 11.05 7.66 -1.19
CA ALA A 76 10.04 7.63 -2.24
C ALA A 76 9.24 8.94 -2.30
N TYR A 77 9.01 9.59 -1.14
CA TYR A 77 8.33 10.89 -1.07
C TYR A 77 8.99 11.99 -1.93
N ASP A 78 10.31 11.94 -2.14
CA ASP A 78 11.00 12.89 -3.00
C ASP A 78 10.48 12.79 -4.44
N LYS A 79 10.23 11.57 -4.93
CA LYS A 79 9.63 11.34 -6.27
C LYS A 79 8.16 11.79 -6.34
N TYR A 80 7.38 11.64 -5.26
CA TYR A 80 6.02 12.20 -5.21
C TYR A 80 6.07 13.72 -5.38
N THR A 81 7.02 14.37 -4.69
CA THR A 81 7.23 15.83 -4.77
C THR A 81 7.68 16.26 -6.17
N GLU A 82 8.64 15.55 -6.77
CA GLU A 82 9.13 15.81 -8.12
C GLU A 82 8.03 15.71 -9.19
N LEU A 83 7.14 14.72 -9.06
CA LEU A 83 5.98 14.56 -9.94
C LEU A 83 4.83 15.53 -9.62
N GLY A 84 4.94 16.29 -8.52
CA GLY A 84 3.88 17.19 -8.05
C GLY A 84 2.61 16.45 -7.62
N ILE A 85 2.74 15.20 -7.16
CA ILE A 85 1.63 14.42 -6.60
C ILE A 85 1.29 15.00 -5.23
N ASP A 86 -0.01 15.17 -4.98
CA ASP A 86 -0.52 15.73 -3.73
C ASP A 86 -0.14 14.87 -2.52
N ASP A 87 0.25 15.53 -1.42
CA ASP A 87 0.68 14.87 -0.18
C ASP A 87 -0.39 13.91 0.37
N SER A 88 -1.68 14.23 0.18
CA SER A 88 -2.77 13.35 0.63
C SER A 88 -2.75 11.98 -0.05
N VAL A 89 -2.28 11.88 -1.31
CA VAL A 89 -2.12 10.59 -1.99
C VAL A 89 -0.98 9.80 -1.36
N PHE A 90 0.16 10.44 -1.07
CA PHE A 90 1.27 9.79 -0.39
C PHE A 90 0.84 9.30 0.99
N ILE A 91 0.28 10.18 1.82
CA ILE A 91 -0.17 9.87 3.18
C ILE A 91 -1.12 8.68 3.16
N ARG A 92 -2.18 8.74 2.36
CA ARG A 92 -3.17 7.66 2.26
C ARG A 92 -2.61 6.34 1.76
N THR A 93 -1.64 6.39 0.84
CA THR A 93 -0.96 5.21 0.34
C THR A 93 -0.12 4.59 1.46
N MET A 94 0.61 5.39 2.23
CA MET A 94 1.46 4.91 3.33
C MET A 94 0.70 4.53 4.61
N GLU A 95 -0.54 5.04 4.79
CA GLU A 95 -1.48 4.55 5.81
C GLU A 95 -1.78 3.05 5.68
N PHE A 96 -1.34 2.38 4.61
CA PHE A 96 -1.21 0.93 4.51
C PHE A 96 -0.63 0.33 5.80
N CYS A 97 0.50 0.87 6.28
CA CYS A 97 1.16 0.35 7.47
C CYS A 97 0.25 0.43 8.70
N THR A 98 -0.38 1.59 8.90
CA THR A 98 -1.30 1.85 10.02
C THR A 98 -2.52 0.94 9.97
N ARG A 99 -3.12 0.73 8.78
CA ARG A 99 -4.25 -0.20 8.62
C ARG A 99 -3.87 -1.61 9.06
N PHE A 100 -2.81 -2.18 8.49
CA PHE A 100 -2.44 -3.57 8.77
C PHE A 100 -1.94 -3.79 10.21
N ILE A 101 -1.27 -2.80 10.81
CA ILE A 101 -0.87 -2.85 12.23
C ILE A 101 -2.10 -2.85 13.14
N ASN A 102 -3.07 -1.99 12.87
CA ASN A 102 -4.30 -1.92 13.66
C ASN A 102 -5.16 -3.17 13.48
N ASP A 103 -5.25 -3.71 12.26
CA ASP A 103 -5.98 -4.94 12.00
C ASP A 103 -5.32 -6.15 12.69
N HIS A 104 -3.99 -6.23 12.67
CA HIS A 104 -3.27 -7.23 13.45
C HIS A 104 -3.60 -7.13 14.95
N LYS A 105 -3.63 -5.91 15.51
CA LYS A 105 -4.02 -5.67 16.91
C LYS A 105 -5.45 -6.10 17.20
N LYS A 106 -6.40 -5.79 16.32
CA LYS A 106 -7.81 -6.19 16.47
C LYS A 106 -7.97 -7.72 16.49
N VAL A 107 -7.23 -8.43 15.64
CA VAL A 107 -7.35 -9.90 15.51
C VAL A 107 -6.57 -10.65 16.58
N HIS A 108 -5.35 -10.22 16.89
CA HIS A 108 -4.41 -10.98 17.73
C HIS A 108 -4.17 -10.37 19.12
N GLY A 109 -4.67 -9.17 19.39
CA GLY A 109 -4.52 -8.51 20.68
C GLY A 109 -3.17 -7.81 20.90
N TYR A 110 -2.24 -7.84 19.94
CA TYR A 110 -0.98 -7.09 19.96
C TYR A 110 -0.62 -6.52 18.59
N TYR A 111 0.19 -5.45 18.57
CA TYR A 111 0.68 -4.86 17.33
C TYR A 111 1.78 -5.71 16.72
N ALA A 112 1.70 -5.95 15.42
CA ALA A 112 2.79 -6.48 14.61
C ALA A 112 2.62 -6.03 13.17
N PHE A 113 3.71 -5.95 12.42
CA PHE A 113 3.71 -5.68 11.00
C PHE A 113 4.17 -6.93 10.23
N THR A 114 3.21 -7.63 9.64
CA THR A 114 3.43 -8.91 8.92
C THR A 114 3.24 -8.79 7.41
N TRP A 115 3.07 -7.56 6.90
CA TRP A 115 2.67 -7.26 5.52
C TRP A 115 3.79 -6.64 4.67
N ALA A 116 5.05 -6.82 5.08
CA ALA A 116 6.22 -6.32 4.35
C ALA A 116 6.26 -6.80 2.89
N TRP A 117 5.86 -8.05 2.62
CA TRP A 117 5.81 -8.65 1.29
C TRP A 117 4.84 -7.93 0.32
N TRP A 118 3.84 -7.22 0.84
CA TRP A 118 2.95 -6.40 0.02
C TRP A 118 3.43 -4.95 -0.09
N PHE A 119 3.97 -4.40 1.00
CA PHE A 119 4.28 -2.97 1.13
C PHE A 119 5.34 -2.45 0.13
N VAL A 120 6.14 -3.35 -0.44
CA VAL A 120 7.07 -3.05 -1.54
C VAL A 120 6.42 -2.35 -2.74
N ARG A 121 5.14 -2.60 -3.01
CA ARG A 121 4.40 -1.97 -4.13
C ARG A 121 4.31 -0.45 -3.97
N GLN A 122 4.01 0.00 -2.76
CA GLN A 122 3.87 1.41 -2.40
C GLN A 122 5.25 2.08 -2.43
N LEU A 123 6.28 1.38 -1.93
CA LEU A 123 7.67 1.88 -1.97
C LEU A 123 8.21 2.03 -3.40
N ALA A 124 7.83 1.11 -4.28
CA ALA A 124 8.20 1.13 -5.70
C ALA A 124 7.34 2.10 -6.53
N MET A 125 6.40 2.82 -5.91
CA MET A 125 5.43 3.67 -6.58
C MET A 125 4.63 2.94 -7.67
N GLN A 126 4.36 1.66 -7.42
CA GLN A 126 3.54 0.82 -8.30
C GLN A 126 2.11 0.72 -7.81
N GLU A 127 1.83 1.03 -6.54
CA GLU A 127 0.46 1.01 -6.00
C GLU A 127 0.15 2.31 -5.26
N PHE A 128 -1.02 2.88 -5.54
CA PHE A 128 -1.51 4.12 -4.96
C PHE A 128 -2.91 3.92 -4.39
N ARG A 129 -3.17 4.51 -3.23
CA ARG A 129 -4.52 4.58 -2.68
C ARG A 129 -5.21 5.87 -3.13
N ILE A 130 -6.30 5.75 -3.89
CA ILE A 130 -7.10 6.85 -4.44
C ILE A 130 -8.58 6.60 -4.12
N GLY A 131 -9.31 7.61 -3.61
CA GLY A 131 -10.73 7.47 -3.32
C GLY A 131 -11.03 6.45 -2.21
N GLU A 132 -11.53 5.27 -2.51
CA GLU A 132 -11.72 4.16 -1.55
C GLU A 132 -10.84 2.94 -1.88
N LEU A 133 -10.22 2.92 -3.06
CA LEU A 133 -9.55 1.74 -3.61
C LEU A 133 -8.04 1.95 -3.73
N GLU A 134 -7.33 0.85 -3.97
CA GLU A 134 -5.90 0.83 -4.29
C GLU A 134 -5.72 0.39 -5.74
N PHE A 135 -4.81 1.07 -6.45
CA PHE A 135 -4.58 0.86 -7.88
C PHE A 135 -3.11 0.56 -8.13
N GLU A 136 -2.84 -0.62 -8.66
CA GLU A 136 -1.49 -1.13 -8.93
C GLU A 136 -1.20 -1.17 -10.44
N PHE A 137 -0.06 -0.62 -10.83
CA PHE A 137 0.51 -0.70 -12.16
C PHE A 137 1.15 -2.08 -12.38
N VAL A 138 0.64 -2.84 -13.37
CA VAL A 138 1.16 -4.17 -13.70
C VAL A 138 1.63 -4.21 -15.15
N GLU A 139 2.96 -4.32 -15.33
CA GLU A 139 3.61 -4.54 -16.62
C GLU A 139 3.85 -6.05 -16.84
N ALA A 140 2.83 -6.73 -17.36
CA ALA A 140 2.93 -8.11 -17.83
C ALA A 140 3.07 -8.15 -19.37
N LYS A 141 2.76 -9.29 -20.01
CA LYS A 141 2.66 -9.37 -21.49
C LYS A 141 1.75 -8.29 -22.07
N GLU A 142 0.66 -8.00 -21.36
CA GLU A 142 -0.21 -6.86 -21.57
C GLU A 142 -0.25 -6.05 -20.28
N ARG A 143 -0.09 -4.74 -20.38
CA ARG A 143 -0.17 -3.84 -19.22
C ARG A 143 -1.61 -3.64 -18.78
N PHE A 144 -1.84 -3.65 -17.47
CA PHE A 144 -3.15 -3.39 -16.87
C PHE A 144 -3.01 -2.75 -15.50
N ILE A 145 -4.12 -2.18 -15.01
CA ILE A 145 -4.25 -1.68 -13.65
C ILE A 145 -4.94 -2.76 -12.82
N SER A 146 -4.27 -3.27 -11.79
CA SER A 146 -4.91 -4.14 -10.79
C SER A 146 -5.58 -3.28 -9.71
N ILE A 147 -6.86 -3.53 -9.45
CA ILE A 147 -7.65 -2.85 -8.43
C ILE A 147 -7.68 -3.74 -7.20
N HIS A 148 -7.21 -3.20 -6.08
CA HIS A 148 -7.22 -3.83 -4.77
C HIS A 148 -8.26 -3.16 -3.88
N ILE A 149 -8.81 -3.96 -2.96
CA ILE A 149 -9.92 -3.58 -2.08
C ILE A 149 -9.39 -3.57 -0.63
N PRO A 150 -9.04 -2.40 -0.09
CA PRO A 150 -8.66 -2.28 1.31
C PRO A 150 -9.77 -2.73 2.28
N GLY A 151 -9.39 -3.18 3.48
CA GLY A 151 -10.35 -3.66 4.48
C GLY A 151 -11.29 -2.58 5.04
N ASP A 152 -11.00 -1.30 4.79
CA ASP A 152 -11.74 -0.14 5.27
C ASP A 152 -12.50 0.62 4.18
N VAL A 153 -12.73 -0.01 3.01
CA VAL A 153 -13.47 0.55 1.88
C VAL A 153 -14.91 0.90 2.27
N ASP A 154 -15.34 2.12 1.92
CA ASP A 154 -16.76 2.49 1.85
C ASP A 154 -17.33 2.12 0.47
N PHE A 155 -18.13 1.05 0.42
CA PHE A 155 -18.75 0.57 -0.81
C PHE A 155 -19.97 1.39 -1.27
N ALA A 156 -20.31 2.50 -0.60
CA ALA A 156 -21.39 3.36 -1.07
C ALA A 156 -21.20 3.71 -2.57
N PRO A 157 -22.20 3.49 -3.44
CA PRO A 157 -22.04 3.60 -4.89
C PRO A 157 -21.44 4.94 -5.34
N GLU A 158 -21.82 6.03 -4.69
CA GLU A 158 -21.30 7.37 -4.96
C GLU A 158 -19.82 7.53 -4.60
N LYS A 159 -19.33 6.83 -3.59
CA LYS A 159 -17.91 6.82 -3.18
C LYS A 159 -17.07 6.02 -4.16
N VAL A 160 -17.56 4.86 -4.57
CA VAL A 160 -16.92 4.00 -5.56
C VAL A 160 -16.86 4.71 -6.92
N GLN A 161 -17.96 5.31 -7.37
CA GLN A 161 -17.99 6.06 -8.62
C GLN A 161 -16.99 7.23 -8.58
N LYS A 162 -17.01 8.02 -7.50
CA LYS A 162 -16.08 9.13 -7.31
C LYS A 162 -14.63 8.66 -7.31
N THR A 163 -14.34 7.51 -6.70
CA THR A 163 -13.00 6.89 -6.71
C THR A 163 -12.49 6.63 -8.12
N PHE A 164 -13.33 6.08 -9.00
CA PHE A 164 -12.93 5.85 -10.39
C PHE A 164 -12.73 7.15 -11.18
N GLU A 165 -13.54 8.17 -10.93
CA GLU A 165 -13.38 9.49 -11.56
C GLU A 165 -12.08 10.19 -11.11
N GLU A 166 -11.78 10.13 -9.80
CA GLU A 166 -10.54 10.62 -9.22
C GLU A 166 -9.33 9.87 -9.80
N TYR A 167 -9.40 8.55 -9.89
CA TYR A 167 -8.30 7.75 -10.44
C TYR A 167 -8.07 8.01 -11.94
N ARG A 168 -9.12 8.20 -12.74
CA ARG A 168 -8.98 8.65 -14.15
C ARG A 168 -8.26 10.00 -14.24
N SER A 169 -8.54 10.91 -13.33
CA SER A 169 -7.91 12.23 -13.27
C SER A 169 -6.45 12.13 -12.81
N PHE A 170 -6.17 11.27 -11.83
CA PHE A 170 -4.83 10.95 -11.35
C PHE A 170 -3.95 10.40 -12.48
N LEU A 171 -4.44 9.38 -13.22
CA LEU A 171 -3.73 8.82 -14.38
C LEU A 171 -3.42 9.88 -15.43
N LYS A 172 -4.42 10.65 -15.87
CA LYS A 172 -4.22 11.68 -16.89
C LYS A 172 -3.19 12.72 -16.50
N LYS A 173 -3.10 13.07 -15.21
CA LYS A 173 -2.22 14.12 -14.71
C LYS A 173 -0.79 13.62 -14.50
N TYR A 174 -0.61 12.46 -13.89
CA TYR A 174 0.70 12.01 -13.39
C TYR A 174 1.29 10.83 -14.18
N PHE A 175 0.45 10.01 -14.80
CA PHE A 175 0.83 8.78 -15.48
C PHE A 175 0.10 8.62 -16.83
N PRO A 176 0.21 9.60 -17.76
CA PRO A 176 -0.55 9.61 -19.00
C PRO A 176 -0.29 8.38 -19.90
N GLU A 177 0.87 7.73 -19.76
CA GLU A 177 1.24 6.50 -20.45
C GLU A 177 0.39 5.29 -20.05
N TRP A 178 -0.27 5.33 -18.89
CA TRP A 178 -1.19 4.30 -18.38
C TRP A 178 -2.65 4.57 -18.76
N VAL A 179 -2.96 5.71 -19.37
CA VAL A 179 -4.32 6.02 -19.83
C VAL A 179 -4.75 5.01 -20.91
N GLY A 180 -5.90 4.37 -20.68
CA GLY A 180 -6.45 3.36 -21.57
C GLY A 180 -6.01 1.93 -21.26
N ALA A 181 -5.15 1.73 -20.25
CA ALA A 181 -4.91 0.39 -19.70
C ALA A 181 -6.21 -0.23 -19.17
N GLU A 182 -6.36 -1.54 -19.36
CA GLU A 182 -7.48 -2.31 -18.80
C GLU A 182 -7.42 -2.29 -17.29
N TRP A 183 -8.58 -2.23 -16.62
CA TRP A 183 -8.68 -2.30 -15.17
C TRP A 183 -9.22 -3.67 -14.77
N ARG A 184 -8.50 -4.38 -13.91
CA ARG A 184 -8.84 -5.73 -13.46
C ARG A 184 -8.96 -5.73 -11.95
N CYS A 185 -9.95 -6.45 -11.43
CA CYS A 185 -10.06 -6.70 -10.00
C CYS A 185 -10.20 -8.21 -9.80
N GLU A 186 -9.40 -8.76 -8.90
CA GLU A 186 -9.51 -10.15 -8.48
C GLU A 186 -9.79 -10.16 -6.98
N SER A 187 -10.99 -10.60 -6.61
CA SER A 187 -11.41 -10.63 -5.21
C SER A 187 -12.51 -11.66 -5.01
N TRP A 188 -12.54 -12.26 -3.81
CA TRP A 188 -13.67 -13.09 -3.37
C TRP A 188 -14.99 -12.31 -3.38
N MET A 189 -14.93 -10.97 -3.24
CA MET A 189 -16.09 -10.08 -3.33
C MET A 189 -16.73 -10.04 -4.73
N LEU A 190 -16.01 -10.53 -5.76
CA LEU A 190 -16.53 -10.67 -7.12
C LEU A 190 -17.20 -12.03 -7.37
N SER A 191 -17.27 -12.91 -6.36
CA SER A 191 -17.91 -14.21 -6.51
C SER A 191 -19.42 -14.08 -6.78
N PRO A 192 -19.95 -14.68 -7.86
CA PRO A 192 -21.39 -14.70 -8.15
C PRO A 192 -22.22 -15.38 -7.05
N ALA A 193 -21.59 -16.21 -6.21
CA ALA A 193 -22.25 -16.84 -5.09
C ALA A 193 -22.79 -15.82 -4.07
N LEU A 194 -22.24 -14.60 -4.03
CA LEU A 194 -22.68 -13.56 -3.09
C LEU A 194 -24.11 -13.08 -3.37
N GLU A 195 -24.61 -13.16 -4.60
CA GLU A 195 -25.99 -12.79 -4.93
C GLU A 195 -27.04 -13.61 -4.16
N GLN A 196 -26.67 -14.84 -3.78
CA GLN A 196 -27.53 -15.74 -3.01
C GLN A 196 -27.37 -15.53 -1.49
N LEU A 197 -26.32 -14.84 -1.06
CA LEU A 197 -25.93 -14.71 0.35
C LEU A 197 -26.20 -13.31 0.93
N LEU A 198 -26.18 -12.28 0.09
CA LEU A 198 -26.30 -10.88 0.52
C LEU A 198 -27.68 -10.30 0.18
N ASP A 199 -28.07 -9.25 0.89
CA ASP A 199 -29.25 -8.47 0.56
C ASP A 199 -29.11 -7.86 -0.84
N LYS A 200 -30.21 -7.79 -1.60
CA LYS A 200 -30.21 -7.27 -2.98
C LYS A 200 -29.76 -5.81 -3.08
N ASN A 201 -29.87 -5.03 -2.00
CA ASN A 201 -29.40 -3.65 -1.92
C ASN A 201 -28.00 -3.52 -1.31
N SER A 202 -27.30 -4.63 -1.06
CA SER A 202 -25.94 -4.63 -0.52
C SER A 202 -25.00 -3.83 -1.43
N ASN A 203 -24.29 -2.87 -0.84
CA ASN A 203 -23.28 -2.10 -1.54
C ASN A 203 -22.15 -2.98 -2.11
N VAL A 204 -21.83 -4.10 -1.45
CA VAL A 204 -20.87 -5.08 -1.96
C VAL A 204 -21.37 -5.75 -3.24
N LEU A 205 -22.69 -6.05 -3.34
CA LEU A 205 -23.26 -6.58 -4.59
C LEU A 205 -23.26 -5.54 -5.71
N GLN A 206 -23.56 -4.28 -5.38
CA GLN A 206 -23.50 -3.20 -6.36
C GLN A 206 -22.07 -3.00 -6.90
N PHE A 207 -21.06 -3.09 -6.02
CA PHE A 207 -19.66 -3.08 -6.44
C PHE A 207 -19.29 -4.31 -7.29
N ASN A 208 -19.76 -5.50 -6.90
CA ASN A 208 -19.56 -6.75 -7.63
C ASN A 208 -20.02 -6.61 -9.10
N HIS A 209 -21.18 -6.00 -9.34
CA HIS A 209 -21.74 -5.80 -10.68
C HIS A 209 -20.99 -4.79 -11.57
N LEU A 210 -19.91 -4.17 -11.07
CA LEU A 210 -19.04 -3.31 -11.87
C LEU A 210 -17.98 -4.07 -12.67
N PHE A 211 -17.82 -5.37 -12.40
CA PHE A 211 -16.83 -6.27 -13.01
C PHE A 211 -17.51 -7.48 -13.65
#